data_AF-A0A7V5MR45-F1
#
_entry.id   AF-A0A7V5MR45-F1
#
_cell.length_a   1.000
_cell.length_b   1.000
_cell.length_c   1.000
_cell.angle_alpha   90.00
_cell.angle_beta   90.00
_cell.angle_gamma   90.00
#
_symmetry.space_group_name_H-M   'P 1'
#
loop_
_entity.id
_entity.type
_entity.pdbx_description
1 polymer ?
#
loop_
_entity_poly.entity_id
_entity_poly.type
_entity_poly.pdbx_seq_one_letter_code
_entity_poly.pdbx_strand_id
1 'polypeptide(L)'
;MKQRGFRVRLLPLVIAGMLAAGPVSSGAAEASDKARAPDVTRQMEKGPATGKGAPQARAEAERNRIVDESIAALAETNRALRALDANRTDEALEHLALAIGKLELVVAMD
;
A
#
# COMPACT_ATOMS: atom_id res chain seq x y z
N MET A 1 58.04 -0.20 -13.04
CA MET A 1 57.53 0.78 -12.05
C MET A 1 56.00 0.72 -12.13
N LYS A 2 55.31 -0.17 -11.42
CA LYS A 2 54.91 -0.16 -10.00
C LYS A 2 54.14 1.12 -9.66
N GLN A 3 52.84 0.96 -9.35
CA GLN A 3 52.02 1.57 -8.27
C GLN A 3 50.55 1.17 -8.55
N ARG A 4 50.05 0.04 -8.01
CA ARG A 4 49.27 -0.06 -6.75
C ARG A 4 47.96 0.74 -6.88
N GLY A 5 46.80 0.15 -7.17
CA GLY A 5 46.12 -0.85 -6.33
C GLY A 5 45.37 -0.15 -5.19
N PHE A 6 44.33 0.64 -5.50
CA PHE A 6 43.52 1.33 -4.49
C PHE A 6 42.31 0.46 -4.12
N ARG A 7 42.53 -0.50 -3.21
CA ARG A 7 41.45 -1.23 -2.54
C ARG A 7 40.92 -0.34 -1.41
N VAL A 8 39.81 0.35 -1.63
CA VAL A 8 39.08 0.98 -0.53
C VAL A 8 38.25 -0.10 0.15
N ARG A 9 38.57 -0.35 1.42
CA ARG A 9 37.94 -1.33 2.30
C ARG A 9 36.56 -0.84 2.75
N LEU A 10 35.64 -1.81 2.85
CA LEU A 10 34.37 -1.74 3.57
C LEU A 10 34.47 -1.07 4.95
N LEU A 11 33.41 -0.35 5.33
CA LEU A 11 32.97 -0.21 6.72
C LEU A 11 31.45 -0.40 6.77
N PRO A 12 30.90 -1.40 7.47
CA PRO A 12 29.47 -1.47 7.75
C PRO A 12 29.16 -0.62 9.00
N LEU A 13 28.25 0.34 8.87
CA LEU A 13 27.67 1.06 10.00
C LEU A 13 26.55 0.19 10.58
N VAL A 14 26.87 -0.57 11.62
CA VAL A 14 25.88 -1.28 12.45
C VAL A 14 25.23 -0.27 13.37
N ILE A 15 23.95 0.04 13.15
CA ILE A 15 23.12 0.76 14.13
C ILE A 15 22.29 -0.30 14.86
N ALA A 16 22.71 -0.57 16.09
CA ALA A 16 21.99 -1.37 17.07
C ALA A 16 21.33 -0.45 18.10
N GLY A 17 20.15 -0.85 18.59
CA GLY A 17 19.41 -0.22 19.69
C GLY A 17 18.27 0.66 19.19
N MET A 18 17.10 0.73 19.81
CA MET A 18 16.62 0.33 21.13
C MET A 18 15.08 0.33 21.02
N LEU A 19 14.38 -0.69 21.51
CA LEU A 19 13.65 -0.67 22.78
C LEU A 19 12.53 0.38 22.86
N ALA A 20 11.27 -0.06 22.72
CA ALA A 20 10.17 0.36 23.60
C ALA A 20 8.96 -0.56 23.40
N ALA A 21 8.77 -1.48 24.35
CA ALA A 21 7.50 -2.11 24.62
C ALA A 21 6.58 -1.09 25.30
N GLY A 22 5.31 -1.03 24.90
CA GLY A 22 4.26 -0.38 25.67
C GLY A 22 2.99 -1.21 25.54
N PRO A 23 2.50 -1.85 26.61
CA PRO A 23 1.22 -2.50 26.59
C PRO A 23 0.15 -1.65 27.29
N VAL A 24 -1.08 -2.15 27.15
CA VAL A 24 -2.31 -1.94 27.92
C VAL A 24 -3.11 -0.64 27.72
N SER A 25 -4.28 -0.80 27.11
CA SER A 25 -5.49 -0.15 27.61
C SER A 25 -6.54 -1.24 27.85
N SER A 26 -6.76 -1.52 29.12
CA SER A 26 -7.82 -2.38 29.64
C SER A 26 -9.08 -1.51 29.76
N GLY A 27 -10.07 -1.77 28.91
CA GLY A 27 -11.41 -1.19 29.03
C GLY A 27 -12.37 -2.27 29.53
N ALA A 28 -12.55 -2.34 30.84
CA ALA A 28 -13.55 -3.17 31.49
C ALA A 28 -14.90 -2.44 31.56
N ALA A 29 -15.96 -3.25 31.52
CA ALA A 29 -17.33 -2.95 31.96
C ALA A 29 -18.13 -2.00 31.02
N GLU A 30 -19.42 -2.18 30.77
CA GLU A 30 -20.47 -2.71 31.64
C GLU A 30 -21.53 -3.50 30.85
N ALA A 31 -22.09 -4.50 31.54
CA ALA A 31 -23.36 -5.10 31.21
C ALA A 31 -24.49 -4.07 31.39
N SER A 32 -25.43 -4.02 30.45
CA SER A 32 -26.77 -3.51 30.77
C SER A 32 -27.79 -4.47 30.18
N ASP A 33 -28.33 -5.27 31.09
CA ASP A 33 -29.58 -5.99 30.98
C ASP A 33 -30.72 -5.01 30.64
N LYS A 34 -31.45 -5.29 29.56
CA LYS A 34 -32.83 -4.83 29.41
C LYS A 34 -33.58 -5.75 28.46
N ALA A 35 -34.24 -6.73 29.04
CA ALA A 35 -35.38 -7.40 28.44
C ALA A 35 -36.46 -6.38 28.02
N ARG A 36 -36.85 -6.38 26.74
CA ARG A 36 -38.14 -5.88 26.28
C ARG A 36 -38.61 -6.74 25.11
N ALA A 37 -39.81 -7.32 25.28
CA ALA A 37 -40.47 -8.28 24.40
C ALA A 37 -40.61 -7.79 22.94
N PRO A 38 -40.71 -8.72 21.97
CA PRO A 38 -41.00 -8.40 20.58
C PRO A 38 -42.50 -8.14 20.40
N ASP A 39 -42.85 -7.32 19.40
CA ASP A 39 -44.01 -7.44 18.49
C ASP A 39 -44.61 -6.08 18.10
N VAL A 40 -45.20 -6.09 16.90
CA VAL A 40 -46.06 -5.08 16.25
C VAL A 40 -45.38 -4.03 15.34
N THR A 41 -45.17 -4.47 14.09
CA THR A 41 -45.72 -3.84 12.87
C THR A 41 -45.32 -2.40 12.50
N ARG A 42 -44.33 -2.34 11.59
CA ARG A 42 -44.42 -1.76 10.24
C ARG A 42 -45.10 -0.37 10.12
N GLN A 43 -44.26 0.67 9.98
CA GLN A 43 -44.57 1.74 9.03
C GLN A 43 -43.33 2.10 8.21
N MET A 44 -43.53 1.97 6.90
CA MET A 44 -42.61 2.35 5.86
C MET A 44 -42.52 3.87 5.82
N GLU A 45 -41.34 4.40 6.14
CA GLU A 45 -40.83 5.59 5.47
C GLU A 45 -39.40 5.28 5.03
N LYS A 46 -39.27 4.52 3.93
CA LYS A 46 -38.09 4.67 3.07
C LYS A 46 -38.22 6.06 2.45
N GLY A 47 -37.77 7.08 3.19
CA GLY A 47 -37.38 8.34 2.57
C GLY A 47 -36.46 8.04 1.39
N PRO A 48 -36.53 8.81 0.29
CA PRO A 48 -35.77 8.51 -0.90
C PRO A 48 -34.32 8.36 -0.51
N ALA A 49 -33.75 7.17 -0.71
CA ALA A 49 -32.33 6.93 -0.61
C ALA A 49 -31.67 7.77 -1.70
N THR A 50 -31.48 9.06 -1.39
CA THR A 50 -30.72 10.00 -2.19
C THR A 50 -29.40 9.31 -2.54
N GLY A 51 -29.12 9.21 -3.85
CA GLY A 51 -28.05 8.42 -4.44
C GLY A 51 -26.65 8.81 -4.00
N LYS A 52 -26.30 8.50 -2.75
CA LYS A 52 -24.97 8.68 -2.17
C LYS A 52 -24.00 7.55 -2.56
N GLY A 53 -24.50 6.41 -3.04
CA GLY A 53 -23.66 5.25 -3.39
C GLY A 53 -22.91 5.36 -4.72
N ALA A 54 -23.48 6.05 -5.72
CA ALA A 54 -22.85 6.16 -7.05
C ALA A 54 -21.53 6.96 -7.06
N PRO A 55 -21.41 8.13 -6.41
CA PRO A 55 -20.14 8.85 -6.35
C PRO A 55 -19.10 8.14 -5.48
N GLN A 56 -19.54 7.47 -4.40
CA GLN A 56 -18.64 6.79 -3.46
C GLN A 56 -18.03 5.53 -4.07
N ALA A 57 -18.83 4.73 -4.79
CA ALA A 57 -18.34 3.56 -5.53
C ALA A 57 -17.34 3.93 -6.64
N ARG A 58 -17.51 5.09 -7.29
CA ARG A 58 -16.55 5.58 -8.30
C ARG A 58 -15.22 5.98 -7.66
N ALA A 59 -15.26 6.69 -6.53
CA ALA A 59 -14.04 7.07 -5.81
C ALA A 59 -13.27 5.85 -5.27
N GLU A 60 -13.98 4.82 -4.80
CA GLU A 60 -13.36 3.55 -4.38
C GLU A 60 -12.75 2.80 -5.57
N ALA A 61 -13.44 2.75 -6.71
CA ALA A 61 -12.91 2.12 -7.92
C ALA A 61 -11.63 2.81 -8.41
N GLU A 62 -11.57 4.14 -8.38
CA GLU A 62 -10.38 4.88 -8.80
C GLU A 62 -9.20 4.66 -7.85
N ARG A 63 -9.44 4.67 -6.53
CA ARG A 63 -8.39 4.31 -5.55
C ARG A 63 -7.86 2.90 -5.77
N ASN A 64 -8.72 1.93 -6.06
CA ASN A 64 -8.28 0.57 -6.34
C ASN A 64 -7.40 0.52 -7.59
N ARG A 65 -7.75 1.26 -8.65
CA ARG A 65 -6.90 1.36 -9.86
C ARG A 65 -5.54 1.98 -9.58
N ILE A 66 -5.49 3.04 -8.79
CA ILE A 66 -4.22 3.66 -8.34
C ILE A 66 -3.34 2.62 -7.63
N VAL A 67 -3.93 1.85 -6.71
CA VAL A 67 -3.20 0.81 -5.97
C VAL A 67 -2.72 -0.30 -6.92
N ASP A 68 -3.57 -0.78 -7.82
CA ASP A 68 -3.24 -1.84 -8.77
C ASP A 68 -2.10 -1.43 -9.72
N GLU A 69 -2.15 -0.23 -10.28
CA GLU A 69 -1.08 0.29 -11.15
C GLU A 69 0.22 0.52 -10.37
N SER A 70 0.14 0.98 -9.12
CA SER A 70 1.29 1.12 -8.24
C SER A 70 1.95 -0.24 -7.95
N ILE A 71 1.16 -1.27 -7.66
CA ILE A 71 1.65 -2.64 -7.46
C ILE A 71 2.33 -3.14 -8.75
N ALA A 72 1.73 -2.90 -9.91
CA ALA A 72 2.31 -3.30 -11.18
C ALA A 72 3.64 -2.58 -11.48
N ALA A 73 3.76 -1.29 -11.16
CA ALA A 73 5.01 -0.54 -11.29
C ALA A 73 6.13 -1.11 -10.39
N LEU A 74 5.79 -1.48 -9.15
CA LEU A 74 6.73 -2.15 -8.23
C LEU A 74 7.15 -3.53 -8.76
N ALA A 75 6.24 -4.27 -9.40
CA ALA A 75 6.56 -5.55 -10.02
C ALA A 75 7.56 -5.38 -11.18
N GLU A 76 7.36 -4.40 -12.07
CA GLU A 76 8.32 -4.12 -13.15
C GLU A 76 9.67 -3.64 -12.60
N THR A 77 9.67 -2.81 -11.55
CA THR A 77 10.92 -2.40 -10.88
C THR A 77 11.69 -3.61 -10.34
N ASN A 78 11.01 -4.58 -9.73
CA ASN A 78 11.65 -5.82 -9.27
C ASN A 78 12.20 -6.67 -10.42
N ARG A 79 11.52 -6.70 -11.57
CA ARG A 79 12.03 -7.39 -12.77
C ARG A 79 13.28 -6.69 -13.31
N ALA A 80 13.30 -5.37 -13.34
CA ALA A 80 14.48 -4.60 -13.71
C ALA A 80 15.67 -4.92 -12.80
N LEU A 81 15.47 -4.95 -11.48
CA LEU A 81 16.53 -5.32 -10.52
C LEU A 81 17.08 -6.73 -10.78
N ARG A 82 16.21 -7.71 -11.04
CA ARG A 82 16.63 -9.08 -11.39
C ARG A 82 17.38 -9.14 -12.73
N ALA A 83 17.01 -8.31 -13.70
CA ALA A 83 17.72 -8.19 -14.96
C ALA A 83 19.11 -7.57 -14.76
N LEU A 84 19.24 -6.55 -13.91
CA LEU A 84 20.54 -5.97 -13.51
C LEU A 84 21.43 -6.98 -12.79
N ASP A 85 20.89 -7.76 -11.86
CA ASP A 85 21.64 -8.84 -11.18
C ASP A 85 22.19 -9.88 -12.16
N ALA A 86 21.50 -10.07 -13.29
CA ALA A 86 21.90 -10.95 -14.38
C ALA A 86 22.79 -10.24 -15.45
N ASN A 87 23.21 -9.00 -15.24
CA ASN A 87 23.90 -8.14 -16.21
C ASN A 87 23.15 -7.93 -17.55
N ARG A 88 21.81 -8.06 -17.54
CA ARG A 88 20.93 -7.84 -18.70
C ARG A 88 20.42 -6.40 -18.70
N THR A 89 21.31 -5.46 -19.04
CA THR A 89 21.04 -4.01 -18.90
C THR A 89 19.89 -3.53 -19.79
N ASP A 90 19.80 -3.98 -21.04
CA ASP A 90 18.74 -3.53 -21.96
C ASP A 90 17.35 -3.96 -21.48
N GLU A 91 17.21 -5.21 -21.04
CA GLU A 91 15.98 -5.73 -20.44
C GLU A 91 15.61 -5.00 -19.13
N ALA A 92 16.62 -4.62 -18.33
CA ALA A 92 16.38 -3.79 -17.16
C ALA A 92 15.83 -2.40 -17.52
N LEU A 93 16.37 -1.77 -18.55
CA LEU A 93 15.89 -0.48 -19.04
C LEU A 93 14.45 -0.57 -19.58
N GLU A 94 14.11 -1.66 -20.29
CA GLU A 94 12.74 -1.91 -20.75
C GLU A 94 11.75 -1.99 -19.57
N HIS A 95 12.08 -2.79 -18.54
CA HIS A 95 11.25 -2.89 -17.34
C HIS A 95 11.15 -1.55 -16.58
N LEU A 96 12.22 -0.75 -16.53
CA LEU A 96 12.17 0.57 -15.92
C LEU A 96 11.27 1.54 -16.71
N ALA A 97 11.34 1.52 -18.04
CA ALA A 97 10.45 2.35 -18.87
C ALA A 97 8.98 1.99 -18.64
N LEU A 98 8.65 0.68 -18.53
CA LEU A 98 7.31 0.23 -18.20
C LEU A 98 6.88 0.67 -16.79
N ALA A 99 7.76 0.57 -15.79
CA ALA A 99 7.48 1.02 -14.43
C ALA A 99 7.18 2.54 -14.40
N ILE A 100 7.98 3.34 -15.10
CA ILE A 100 7.78 4.80 -15.21
C ILE A 100 6.42 5.10 -15.84
N GLY A 101 6.10 4.48 -16.98
CA GLY A 101 4.81 4.69 -17.64
C GLY A 101 3.61 4.36 -16.74
N LYS A 102 3.71 3.33 -15.89
CA LYS A 102 2.67 3.00 -14.90
C LYS A 102 2.55 4.05 -13.81
N LEU A 103 3.66 4.58 -13.32
CA LEU A 103 3.65 5.64 -12.31
C LEU A 103 3.11 6.97 -12.87
N GLU A 104 3.33 7.26 -14.15
CA GLU A 104 2.70 8.40 -14.82
C GLU A 104 1.17 8.28 -14.83
N LEU A 105 0.64 7.06 -15.06
CA LEU A 105 -0.81 6.81 -14.94
C LEU A 105 -1.31 7.02 -13.51
N VAL A 106 -0.57 6.54 -12.50
CA VAL A 106 -0.91 6.75 -11.08
C VAL A 106 -1.02 8.24 -10.76
N VAL A 107 -0.01 9.03 -11.15
CA VAL A 107 0.01 10.49 -10.93
C VAL A 107 -1.12 11.20 -11.68
N ALA A 108 -1.56 10.66 -12.82
CA ALA A 108 -2.68 11.24 -13.56
C ALA A 108 -4.06 10.90 -12.97
N MET A 109 -4.17 9.83 -12.16
CA MET A 109 -5.41 9.39 -11.51
C MET A 109 -5.60 9.98 -10.11
N ASP A 110 -4.50 10.28 -9.40
CA ASP A 110 -4.47 10.86 -8.04
C ASP A 110 -4.70 12.39 -8.04
#